data_AF-A0A8J7DTK1-F1
#
_entry.id   AF-A0A8J7DTK1-F1
#
_cell.length_a   1.000
_cell.length_b   1.000
_cell.length_c   1.000
_cell.angle_alpha   90.00
_cell.angle_beta   90.00
_cell.angle_gamma   90.00
#
_symmetry.space_group_name_H-M   'P 1'
#
loop_
_entity.id
_entity.type
_entity.pdbx_description
1 polymer ?
#
loop_
_entity_poly.entity_id
_entity_poly.type
_entity_poly.pdbx_seq_one_letter_code
_entity_poly.pdbx_strand_id
1 'polypeptide(L)'
;MQRSLVAIVLIPFSVLSTVALWQYGYLGIFANEFQSTAGMQVLADLVIALSLFLVWMWHDAKATGRNPWPWLVVTLTMGSFGPLVYLLTRPSEETAM
;
A
#
# COMPACT_ATOMS: atom_id res chain seq x y z
N MET A 1 -16.35 10.73 4.24
CA MET A 1 -16.17 9.48 5.03
C MET A 1 -15.00 8.61 4.60
N GLN A 2 -14.80 8.33 3.30
CA GLN A 2 -13.71 7.46 2.84
C GLN A 2 -12.30 7.91 3.26
N ARG A 3 -11.97 9.21 3.19
CA ARG A 3 -10.66 9.73 3.60
C ARG A 3 -10.37 9.50 5.10
N SER A 4 -11.38 9.62 5.96
CA SER A 4 -11.26 9.37 7.40
C SER A 4 -10.97 7.88 7.68
N LEU A 5 -11.59 6.97 6.93
CA LEU A 5 -11.31 5.53 7.01
C LEU A 5 -9.90 5.20 6.51
N VAL A 6 -9.44 5.86 5.46
CA VAL A 6 -8.04 5.69 5.00
C VAL A 6 -7.07 6.19 6.08
N ALA A 7 -7.34 7.35 6.69
CA ALA A 7 -6.48 7.89 7.74
C ALA A 7 -6.44 7.02 9.01
N ILE A 8 -7.60 6.50 9.46
CA ILE A 8 -7.66 5.66 10.66
C ILE A 8 -6.96 4.30 10.46
N VAL A 9 -6.80 3.83 9.22
CA VAL A 9 -6.00 2.64 8.90
C VAL A 9 -4.52 3.00 8.73
N LEU A 10 -4.22 4.10 8.04
CA LEU A 10 -2.86 4.52 7.72
C LEU A 10 -2.05 4.84 8.97
N ILE A 11 -2.62 5.53 9.95
CA ILE A 11 -1.92 5.92 11.19
C ILE A 11 -1.43 4.70 11.99
N PRO A 12 -2.28 3.77 12.44
CA PRO A 12 -1.84 2.62 13.21
C PRO A 12 -0.93 1.70 12.38
N PHE A 13 -1.18 1.56 11.08
CA PHE A 13 -0.29 0.79 10.21
C PHE A 13 1.11 1.43 10.12
N SER A 14 1.19 2.77 10.03
CA SER A 14 2.45 3.51 10.06
C SER A 14 3.23 3.29 11.35
N VAL A 15 2.53 3.31 12.50
CA VAL A 15 3.14 3.03 13.80
C VAL A 15 3.69 1.60 13.83
N LEU A 16 2.88 0.61 13.45
CA LEU A 16 3.30 -0.79 13.40
C LEU A 16 4.52 -1.00 12.49
N SER A 17 4.49 -0.46 11.27
CA SER A 17 5.59 -0.57 10.32
C SER A 17 6.87 0.08 10.83
N THR A 18 6.77 1.24 11.48
CA THR A 18 7.94 1.93 12.05
C THR A 18 8.56 1.11 13.18
N VAL A 19 7.74 0.54 14.06
CA VAL A 19 8.20 -0.33 15.15
C VAL A 19 8.87 -1.60 14.60
N ALA A 20 8.26 -2.23 13.59
CA ALA A 20 8.82 -3.43 12.96
C ALA A 20 10.17 -3.13 12.26
N LEU A 21 10.26 -2.00 11.55
CA LEU A 21 11.52 -1.55 10.93
C LEU A 21 12.60 -1.27 11.97
N TRP A 22 12.24 -0.66 13.11
CA TRP A 22 13.16 -0.39 14.21
C TRP A 22 13.71 -1.68 14.85
N GLN A 23 12.86 -2.70 15.00
CA GLN A 23 13.21 -3.95 15.69
C GLN A 23 13.93 -4.96 14.78
N TYR A 24 13.47 -5.10 13.54
CA TYR A 24 13.89 -6.19 12.64
C TYR A 24 14.59 -5.69 11.37
N GLY A 25 14.59 -4.39 11.10
CA GLY A 25 15.05 -3.83 9.83
C GLY A 25 14.15 -4.20 8.66
N TYR A 26 14.47 -3.70 7.46
CA TYR A 26 13.63 -3.91 6.28
C TYR A 26 13.54 -5.38 5.86
N LEU A 27 14.68 -6.08 5.81
CA LEU A 27 14.71 -7.49 5.41
C LEU A 27 14.17 -8.43 6.51
N GLY A 28 14.35 -8.06 7.78
CA GLY A 28 13.88 -8.89 8.90
C GLY A 28 12.36 -8.98 8.99
N ILE A 29 11.63 -8.02 8.43
CA ILE A 29 10.16 -8.09 8.31
C ILE A 29 9.72 -9.32 7.50
N PHE A 30 10.48 -9.69 6.46
CA PHE A 30 10.14 -10.82 5.60
C PHE A 30 10.77 -12.15 6.04
N ALA A 31 11.80 -12.10 6.89
CA ALA A 31 12.58 -13.28 7.26
C ALA A 31 11.74 -14.41 7.87
N ASN A 32 10.72 -14.06 8.67
CA ASN A 32 9.82 -15.04 9.29
C ASN A 32 8.88 -15.71 8.27
N GLU A 33 8.46 -14.99 7.24
CA GLU A 33 7.53 -15.52 6.23
C GLU A 33 8.17 -16.65 5.41
N PHE A 34 9.49 -16.64 5.24
CA PHE A 34 10.21 -17.70 4.53
C PHE A 34 10.48 -18.96 5.38
N GLN A 35 10.18 -18.95 6.68
CA GLN A 35 10.44 -20.11 7.56
C GLN A 35 9.33 -21.17 7.48
N SER A 36 8.18 -20.87 6.87
CA SER A 36 7.06 -21.80 6.81
C SER A 36 6.25 -21.66 5.52
N THR A 37 5.56 -22.73 5.12
CA THR A 37 4.64 -22.70 3.97
C THR A 37 3.45 -21.78 4.21
N ALA A 38 3.00 -21.63 5.46
CA ALA A 38 1.97 -20.68 5.84
C ALA A 38 2.42 -19.22 5.61
N GLY A 39 3.63 -18.87 6.07
CA GLY A 39 4.19 -17.53 5.86
C GLY A 39 4.43 -17.23 4.38
N MET A 40 4.97 -18.19 3.63
CA MET A 40 5.13 -18.05 2.17
C MET A 40 3.78 -17.85 1.46
N GLN A 41 2.70 -18.48 1.93
CA GLN A 41 1.37 -18.26 1.38
C GLN A 41 0.88 -16.83 1.65
N VAL A 42 1.05 -16.30 2.87
CA VAL A 42 0.69 -14.91 3.20
C VAL A 42 1.50 -13.91 2.39
N LEU A 43 2.81 -14.16 2.21
CA LEU A 43 3.67 -13.33 1.37
C LEU A 43 3.23 -13.36 -0.10
N ALA A 44 2.85 -14.53 -0.62
CA ALA A 44 2.33 -14.65 -1.98
C ALA A 44 1.02 -13.89 -2.15
N ASP A 45 0.11 -13.97 -1.17
CA ASP A 45 -1.15 -13.21 -1.17
C ASP A 45 -0.89 -11.70 -1.19
N LEU A 46 0.07 -11.23 -0.38
CA LEU A 46 0.51 -9.83 -0.38
C LEU A 46 1.00 -9.40 -1.77
N VAL A 47 1.87 -10.19 -2.42
CA VAL A 47 2.39 -9.89 -3.76
C VAL A 47 1.27 -9.82 -4.80
N ILE A 48 0.31 -10.74 -4.75
CA ILE A 48 -0.84 -10.76 -5.66
C ILE A 48 -1.71 -9.52 -5.43
N ALA A 49 -2.07 -9.25 -4.18
CA ALA A 49 -2.90 -8.09 -3.81
C ALA A 49 -2.24 -6.78 -4.27
N LEU A 50 -0.94 -6.58 -3.99
CA LEU A 50 -0.22 -5.39 -4.45
C LEU A 50 -0.17 -5.30 -5.96
N SER A 51 0.03 -6.40 -6.68
CA SER A 51 0.03 -6.42 -8.15
C SER A 51 -1.32 -5.99 -8.72
N LEU A 52 -2.43 -6.46 -8.15
CA LEU A 52 -3.77 -6.03 -8.53
C LEU A 52 -3.97 -4.53 -8.28
N PHE A 53 -3.53 -4.02 -7.13
CA PHE A 53 -3.58 -2.58 -6.83
C PHE A 53 -2.72 -1.75 -7.78
N LEU A 54 -1.54 -2.22 -8.16
CA LEU A 54 -0.68 -1.55 -9.13
C LEU A 54 -1.38 -1.42 -10.49
N VAL A 55 -2.00 -2.49 -10.99
CA VAL A 55 -2.75 -2.49 -12.25
C VAL A 55 -3.95 -1.54 -12.16
N TRP A 56 -4.71 -1.60 -11.06
CA TRP A 56 -5.86 -0.71 -10.84
C TRP A 56 -5.43 0.76 -10.77
N MET A 57 -4.43 1.10 -9.95
CA MET A 57 -3.92 2.47 -9.81
C MET A 57 -3.39 3.02 -11.13
N TRP A 58 -2.73 2.18 -11.93
CA TRP A 58 -2.24 2.61 -13.24
C TRP A 58 -3.39 3.04 -14.16
N HIS A 59 -4.46 2.24 -14.22
CA HIS A 59 -5.63 2.57 -15.03
C HIS A 59 -6.38 3.78 -14.49
N ASP A 60 -6.61 3.85 -13.17
CA ASP A 60 -7.31 4.97 -12.53
C ASP A 60 -6.53 6.29 -12.64
N ALA A 61 -5.21 6.26 -12.44
CA ALA A 61 -4.36 7.45 -12.58
C ALA A 61 -4.37 7.95 -14.04
N LYS A 62 -4.26 7.06 -15.02
CA LYS A 62 -4.36 7.45 -16.44
C LYS A 62 -5.73 8.02 -16.77
N ALA A 63 -6.81 7.41 -16.29
CA ALA A 63 -8.18 7.89 -16.52
C ALA A 63 -8.43 9.28 -15.89
N THR A 64 -7.75 9.58 -14.78
CA THR A 64 -7.86 10.87 -14.07
C THR A 64 -6.78 11.88 -14.44
N GLY A 65 -5.95 11.60 -15.45
CA GLY A 65 -4.88 12.50 -15.91
C GLY A 65 -3.71 12.67 -14.93
N ARG A 66 -3.55 11.76 -13.96
CA ARG A 66 -2.49 11.78 -12.94
C ARG A 66 -1.31 10.91 -13.38
N ASN A 67 -0.09 11.29 -13.00
CA ASN A 67 1.11 10.48 -13.25
C ASN A 67 1.19 9.31 -12.24
N PRO A 68 1.04 8.03 -12.64
CA PRO A 68 0.97 6.89 -11.70
C PRO A 68 2.27 6.57 -10.96
N TRP A 69 3.42 6.96 -11.51
CA TRP A 69 4.74 6.50 -11.05
C TRP A 69 5.07 6.72 -9.57
N PRO A 70 4.78 7.89 -8.95
CA PRO A 70 5.09 8.11 -7.55
C PRO A 70 4.44 7.06 -6.64
N TRP A 71 3.18 6.74 -6.89
CA TRP A 71 2.46 5.77 -6.08
C TRP A 71 2.89 4.34 -6.39
N LEU A 72 3.19 4.00 -7.64
CA LEU A 72 3.77 2.71 -8.02
C LEU A 72 5.07 2.40 -7.26
N VAL A 73 6.00 3.37 -7.24
CA VAL A 73 7.29 3.22 -6.56
C VAL A 73 7.11 3.05 -5.04
N VAL A 74 6.21 3.83 -4.44
CA VAL A 74 5.87 3.69 -3.02
C VAL A 74 5.23 2.33 -2.75
N THR A 75 4.33 1.83 -3.61
CA THR A 75 3.72 0.51 -3.44
C THR A 75 4.76 -0.61 -3.51
N LEU A 76 5.72 -0.53 -4.43
CA LEU A 76 6.76 -1.55 -4.59
C LEU A 76 7.76 -1.59 -3.43
N THR A 77 8.04 -0.44 -2.83
CA THR A 77 9.05 -0.32 -1.76
C THR A 77 8.44 -0.46 -0.37
N MET A 78 7.23 0.06 -0.18
CA MET A 78 6.56 0.16 1.13
C MET A 78 5.29 -0.68 1.20
N GLY A 79 4.87 -1.35 0.13
CA GLY A 79 3.64 -2.15 0.14
C GLY A 79 2.37 -1.31 0.14
N SER A 80 1.46 -1.56 1.08
CA SER A 80 0.12 -0.95 1.08
C SER A 80 0.09 0.56 1.36
N PHE A 81 1.21 1.20 1.71
CA PHE A 81 1.31 2.66 1.81
C PHE A 81 0.97 3.35 0.49
N GLY A 82 1.42 2.81 -0.65
CA GLY A 82 1.20 3.42 -1.96
C GLY A 82 -0.29 3.55 -2.31
N PRO A 83 -1.09 2.46 -2.25
CA PRO A 83 -2.53 2.52 -2.49
C PRO A 83 -3.28 3.38 -1.46
N LEU A 84 -2.90 3.33 -0.18
CA LEU A 84 -3.55 4.15 0.86
C LEU A 84 -3.33 5.65 0.61
N VAL A 85 -2.09 6.06 0.32
CA VAL A 85 -1.78 7.47 -0.01
C VAL A 85 -2.41 7.87 -1.34
N TYR A 86 -2.48 6.96 -2.32
CA TYR A 86 -3.16 7.20 -3.59
C TYR A 86 -4.64 7.54 -3.37
N LEU A 87 -5.35 6.74 -2.56
CA LEU A 87 -6.75 6.97 -2.23
C LEU A 87 -6.96 8.26 -1.43
N LEU A 88 -6.04 8.58 -0.51
CA LEU A 88 -6.12 9.81 0.28
C LEU A 88 -6.00 11.07 -0.58
N THR A 89 -5.14 11.02 -1.60
CA THR A 89 -4.86 12.14 -2.51
C THR A 89 -5.76 12.17 -3.74
N ARG A 90 -6.60 11.15 -3.94
CA ARG A 90 -7.56 11.10 -5.06
C ARG A 90 -8.60 12.23 -4.90
N PRO A 91 -8.86 13.02 -5.95
CA PRO A 91 -9.96 13.97 -5.96
C PRO A 91 -11.28 13.25 -5.70
N SER A 92 -12.10 13.76 -4.78
CA SER A 92 -13.47 13.29 -4.55
C SER A 92 -14.39 13.91 -5.60
N GLU A 93 -15.33 13.13 -6.15
CA GLU A 93 -16.35 13.64 -7.09
C GLU A 93 -17.17 14.81 -6.52
N GLU A 94 -17.26 14.91 -5.19
CA GLU A 94 -17.94 15.99 -4.45
C GLU A 94 -17.34 17.39 -4.70
N THR A 95 -16.11 17.49 -5.23
CA THR A 95 -15.47 18.79 -5.54
C THR A 95 -15.55 19.15 -7.03
N ALA A 96 -16.19 18.30 -7.85
CA ALA A 96 -16.33 18.48 -9.30
C ALA A 96 -17.75 18.91 -9.74
N MET A 97 -18.66 19.15 -8.80
CA MET A 97 -19.99 19.76 -9.01
C MET A 97 -20.02 21.17 -8.43
#